data_AF-A0A7W9SVQ6-F1
#
_entry.id   AF-A0A7W9SVQ6-F1
#
_cell.length_a   1.000
_cell.length_b   1.000
_cell.length_c   1.000
_cell.angle_alpha   90.00
_cell.angle_beta   90.00
_cell.angle_gamma   90.00
#
_symmetry.space_group_name_H-M   'P 1'
#
loop_
_entity.id
_entity.type
_entity.pdbx_description
1 polymer ?
#
loop_
_entity_poly.entity_id
_entity_poly.type
_entity_poly.pdbx_seq_one_letter_code
_entity_poly.pdbx_strand_id
1 'polypeptide(L)'
;MDKALESTDKALADRDKALADTDTAVAVKAAPTRRSPGATSARVDRELARAEQVLAAAQRTPYKTALAGQGISAAFVATLAQDTVACRGDISAAVDHTAAKKQATQVEAAAKTALLRRVRGLQAAARQKLAVTNPAALAVYGIGEKLERLPRASLISRVEAILARLPGDILPGVDDGDMDALQEALASWTAAHQEQSVQQSGSTNRRGTRDAHLKSITERRRQIQFAADALYPYDDPEHQGTRGEFDLPLDRPYTG
;
A
#
# COMPACT_ATOMS: atom_id res chain seq x y z
N MET A 1 24.29 -12.30 -63.72
CA MET A 1 24.70 -11.77 -62.40
C MET A 1 23.53 -11.95 -61.43
N ASP A 2 22.73 -13.02 -61.59
CA ASP A 2 21.32 -13.04 -61.16
C ASP A 2 21.03 -14.06 -60.06
N LYS A 3 21.97 -14.96 -59.77
CA LYS A 3 21.77 -16.01 -58.76
C LYS A 3 21.96 -15.53 -57.32
N ALA A 4 22.60 -14.37 -57.13
CA ALA A 4 22.86 -13.80 -55.81
C ALA A 4 21.67 -12.98 -55.27
N LEU A 5 20.87 -12.37 -56.14
CA LEU A 5 19.69 -11.59 -55.75
C LEU A 5 18.50 -12.50 -55.38
N GLU A 6 18.36 -13.64 -56.05
CA GLU A 6 17.31 -14.63 -55.76
C GLU A 6 17.51 -15.33 -54.41
N SER A 7 18.76 -15.44 -53.94
CA SER A 7 19.11 -15.98 -52.62
C SER A 7 18.75 -15.02 -51.48
N THR A 8 18.73 -13.71 -51.72
CA THR A 8 18.42 -12.69 -50.70
C THR A 8 16.93 -12.50 -50.51
N ASP A 9 16.12 -12.59 -51.58
CA ASP A 9 14.66 -12.47 -51.47
C ASP A 9 14.04 -13.68 -50.75
N LYS A 10 14.60 -14.88 -50.95
CA LYS A 10 14.18 -16.08 -50.21
C LYS A 10 14.51 -16.00 -48.72
N ALA A 11 15.67 -15.42 -48.38
CA ALA A 11 16.09 -15.24 -46.98
C ALA A 11 15.28 -14.17 -46.23
N LEU A 12 14.75 -13.17 -46.94
CA LEU A 12 13.82 -12.17 -46.38
C LEU A 12 12.41 -12.75 -46.20
N ALA A 13 11.91 -13.52 -47.17
CA ALA A 13 10.60 -14.17 -47.07
C ALA A 13 10.53 -15.23 -45.95
N ASP A 14 11.61 -16.01 -45.75
CA ASP A 14 11.68 -17.00 -44.66
C ASP A 14 11.80 -16.33 -43.27
N ARG A 15 12.36 -15.11 -43.22
CA ARG A 15 12.47 -14.32 -41.98
C ARG A 15 11.16 -13.63 -41.60
N ASP A 16 10.39 -13.14 -42.57
CA ASP A 16 9.06 -12.57 -42.32
C ASP A 16 8.04 -13.64 -41.96
N LYS A 17 8.17 -14.86 -42.49
CA LYS A 17 7.38 -16.03 -42.06
C LYS A 17 7.73 -16.47 -40.64
N ALA A 18 9.02 -16.44 -40.26
CA ALA A 18 9.45 -16.73 -38.89
C ALA A 18 8.98 -15.68 -37.87
N LEU A 19 8.83 -14.41 -38.28
CA LEU A 19 8.22 -13.35 -37.45
C LEU A 19 6.70 -13.49 -37.33
N ALA A 20 6.01 -13.97 -38.37
CA ALA A 20 4.56 -14.20 -38.31
C ALA A 20 4.18 -15.44 -37.45
N ASP A 21 5.00 -16.49 -37.47
CA ASP A 21 4.77 -17.71 -36.67
C ASP A 21 5.17 -17.55 -35.18
N THR A 22 5.92 -16.50 -34.81
CA THR A 22 6.22 -16.20 -33.39
C THR A 22 5.13 -15.41 -32.68
N ASP A 23 4.18 -14.82 -33.41
CA ASP A 23 3.09 -14.02 -32.81
C ASP A 23 1.85 -14.85 -32.41
N THR A 24 1.83 -16.15 -32.70
CA THR A 24 0.67 -17.03 -32.41
C THR A 24 0.88 -18.02 -31.26
N ALA A 25 2.04 -18.00 -30.59
CA ALA A 25 2.30 -18.92 -29.49
C ALA A 25 2.98 -18.21 -28.30
N VAL A 26 2.19 -17.55 -27.45
CA VAL A 26 1.90 -17.98 -26.07
C VAL A 26 0.75 -17.10 -25.55
N ALA A 27 -0.49 -17.51 -25.80
CA ALA A 27 -1.60 -17.06 -24.96
C ALA A 27 -1.43 -17.72 -23.58
N VAL A 28 -0.57 -17.14 -22.73
CA VAL A 28 -0.56 -17.46 -21.30
C VAL A 28 -1.94 -17.09 -20.81
N LYS A 29 -2.76 -18.11 -20.56
CA LYS A 29 -4.04 -17.98 -19.87
C LYS A 29 -3.74 -17.21 -18.58
N ALA A 30 -4.04 -15.91 -18.59
CA ALA A 30 -3.81 -15.05 -17.44
C ALA A 30 -4.45 -15.77 -16.25
N ALA A 31 -3.62 -16.17 -15.29
CA ALA A 31 -4.13 -16.69 -14.03
C ALA A 31 -5.16 -15.65 -13.56
N PRO A 32 -6.37 -16.07 -13.14
CA PRO A 32 -7.40 -15.13 -12.74
C PRO A 32 -6.76 -14.18 -11.74
N THR A 33 -6.65 -12.91 -12.12
CA THR A 33 -6.15 -11.87 -11.23
C THR A 33 -6.99 -12.01 -9.99
N ARG A 34 -6.39 -12.49 -8.89
CA ARG A 34 -7.05 -12.49 -7.59
C ARG A 34 -7.52 -11.06 -7.43
N ARG A 35 -8.85 -10.85 -7.50
CA ARG A 35 -9.44 -9.55 -7.23
C ARG A 35 -8.78 -9.11 -5.94
N SER A 36 -8.05 -8.00 -5.99
CA SER A 36 -7.44 -7.44 -4.80
C SER A 36 -8.57 -7.39 -3.78
N PRO A 37 -8.45 -8.08 -2.62
CA PRO A 37 -9.51 -8.08 -1.64
C PRO A 37 -9.95 -6.64 -1.44
N GLY A 38 -11.26 -6.39 -1.47
CA GLY A 38 -11.79 -5.06 -1.18
C GLY A 38 -11.21 -4.54 0.14
N ALA A 39 -11.31 -3.23 0.35
CA ALA A 39 -10.88 -2.54 1.57
C ALA A 39 -11.24 -3.31 2.86
N THR A 40 -12.38 -4.00 2.85
CA THR A 40 -12.84 -4.93 3.87
C THR A 40 -13.02 -6.34 3.30
N SER A 41 -12.80 -7.35 4.14
CA SER A 41 -13.30 -8.69 3.83
C SER A 41 -14.75 -8.79 4.28
N ALA A 42 -15.60 -9.47 3.51
CA ALA A 42 -17.02 -9.70 3.86
C ALA A 42 -17.22 -10.37 5.24
N ARG A 43 -16.17 -10.92 5.83
CA ARG A 43 -16.16 -11.40 7.21
C ARG A 43 -16.19 -10.24 8.22
N VAL A 44 -15.35 -9.22 8.03
CA VAL A 44 -15.25 -8.08 8.95
C VAL A 44 -16.57 -7.31 8.99
N ASP A 45 -17.15 -7.05 7.81
CA ASP A 45 -18.42 -6.32 7.71
C ASP A 45 -19.56 -7.06 8.43
N ARG A 46 -19.62 -8.39 8.29
CA ARG A 46 -20.61 -9.21 9.00
C ARG A 46 -20.43 -9.19 10.52
N GLU A 47 -19.21 -9.29 11.02
CA GLU A 47 -18.96 -9.25 12.46
C GLU A 47 -19.26 -7.87 13.05
N LEU A 48 -18.94 -6.78 12.34
CA LEU A 48 -19.32 -5.43 12.75
C LEU A 48 -20.84 -5.25 12.77
N ALA A 49 -21.55 -5.69 11.71
CA ALA A 49 -23.01 -5.59 11.66
C ALA A 49 -23.69 -6.35 12.80
N ARG A 50 -23.22 -7.56 13.12
CA ARG A 50 -23.73 -8.35 14.26
C ARG A 50 -23.44 -7.67 15.60
N ALA A 51 -22.23 -7.13 15.75
CA ALA A 51 -21.87 -6.40 16.96
C ALA A 51 -22.74 -5.17 17.17
N GLU A 52 -23.05 -4.43 16.11
CA GLU A 52 -23.94 -3.27 16.18
C GLU A 52 -25.38 -3.62 16.52
N GLN A 53 -25.90 -4.71 15.96
CA GLN A 53 -27.23 -5.20 16.31
C GLN A 53 -27.31 -5.55 17.81
N VAL A 54 -26.36 -6.35 18.30
CA VAL A 54 -26.27 -6.72 19.73
C VAL A 54 -26.04 -5.50 20.61
N LEU A 55 -25.21 -4.55 20.17
CA LEU A 55 -24.96 -3.31 20.89
C LEU A 55 -26.22 -2.45 20.99
N ALA A 56 -26.96 -2.29 19.89
CA ALA A 56 -28.21 -1.53 19.86
C ALA A 56 -29.22 -2.13 20.83
N ALA A 57 -29.37 -3.46 20.84
CA ALA A 57 -30.19 -4.16 21.82
C ALA A 57 -29.69 -3.89 23.25
N ALA A 58 -28.43 -4.16 23.57
CA ALA A 58 -27.86 -3.98 24.91
C ALA A 58 -27.99 -2.54 25.46
N GLN A 59 -28.08 -1.53 24.59
CA GLN A 59 -28.24 -0.14 24.97
C GLN A 59 -29.70 0.27 25.24
N ARG A 60 -30.68 -0.56 24.91
CA ARG A 60 -32.10 -0.29 25.20
C ARG A 60 -32.33 -0.28 26.71
N THR A 61 -33.01 0.77 27.17
CA THR A 61 -33.40 0.95 28.58
C THR A 61 -33.99 -0.31 29.25
N PRO A 62 -34.91 -1.07 28.64
CA PRO A 62 -35.46 -2.28 29.27
C PRO A 62 -34.44 -3.38 29.56
N TYR A 63 -33.34 -3.46 28.80
CA TYR A 63 -32.39 -4.58 28.93
C TYR A 63 -31.18 -4.26 29.80
N LYS A 64 -30.84 -2.98 29.97
CA LYS A 64 -29.66 -2.53 30.74
C LYS A 64 -29.60 -3.12 32.15
N THR A 65 -30.70 -3.05 32.90
CA THR A 65 -30.74 -3.52 34.29
C THR A 65 -30.62 -5.05 34.36
N ALA A 66 -31.30 -5.77 33.47
CA ALA A 66 -31.24 -7.23 33.42
C ALA A 66 -29.84 -7.72 33.06
N LEU A 67 -29.22 -7.12 32.04
CA LEU A 67 -27.84 -7.41 31.63
C LEU A 67 -26.83 -7.10 32.74
N ALA A 68 -27.00 -5.99 33.46
CA ALA A 68 -26.16 -5.68 34.63
C ALA A 68 -26.28 -6.75 35.72
N GLY A 69 -27.49 -7.29 35.94
CA GLY A 69 -27.72 -8.44 36.83
C GLY A 69 -26.98 -9.71 36.40
N GLN A 70 -26.70 -9.85 35.10
CA GLN A 70 -25.88 -10.94 34.53
C GLN A 70 -24.38 -10.60 34.43
N GLY A 71 -23.93 -9.53 35.10
CA GLY A 71 -22.52 -9.11 35.11
C GLY A 71 -22.07 -8.32 33.88
N ILE A 72 -22.97 -8.00 32.94
CA ILE A 72 -22.68 -7.13 31.80
C ILE A 72 -22.90 -5.68 32.21
N SER A 73 -21.83 -5.01 32.62
CA SER A 73 -21.89 -3.61 33.06
C SER A 73 -22.10 -2.63 31.90
N ALA A 74 -22.59 -1.42 32.21
CA ALA A 74 -22.67 -0.34 31.23
C ALA A 74 -21.30 0.02 30.61
N ALA A 75 -20.22 -0.06 31.41
CA ALA A 75 -18.86 0.15 30.92
C ALA A 75 -18.45 -0.93 29.91
N PHE A 76 -18.84 -2.19 30.13
CA PHE A 76 -18.57 -3.29 29.20
C PHE A 76 -19.22 -3.04 27.82
N VAL A 77 -20.49 -2.64 27.82
CA VAL A 77 -21.23 -2.29 26.60
C VAL A 77 -20.63 -1.05 25.93
N ALA A 78 -20.18 -0.06 26.70
CA ALA A 78 -19.50 1.11 26.18
C ALA A 78 -18.17 0.76 25.50
N THR A 79 -17.39 -0.18 26.05
CA THR A 79 -16.16 -0.66 25.40
C THR A 79 -16.46 -1.35 24.08
N LEU A 80 -17.51 -2.17 23.98
CA LEU A 80 -17.93 -2.76 22.69
C LEU A 80 -18.26 -1.67 21.65
N ALA A 81 -18.95 -0.60 22.07
CA ALA A 81 -19.25 0.53 21.18
C ALA A 81 -17.97 1.23 20.69
N GLN A 82 -17.04 1.51 21.62
CA GLN A 82 -15.76 2.14 21.30
C GLN A 82 -14.93 1.29 20.36
N ASP A 83 -14.80 -0.01 20.61
CA ASP A 83 -14.08 -0.94 19.75
C ASP A 83 -14.70 -1.01 18.34
N THR A 84 -16.03 -1.00 18.25
CA THR A 84 -16.75 -1.00 16.96
C THR A 84 -16.40 0.23 16.12
N VAL A 85 -16.39 1.41 16.74
CA VAL A 85 -16.02 2.68 16.07
C VAL A 85 -14.53 2.68 15.72
N ALA A 86 -13.66 2.27 16.64
CA ALA A 86 -12.21 2.22 16.41
C ALA A 86 -11.86 1.26 15.27
N CYS A 87 -12.47 0.08 15.21
CA CYS A 87 -12.29 -0.91 14.14
C CYS A 87 -12.61 -0.32 12.77
N ARG A 88 -13.70 0.46 12.65
CA ARG A 88 -14.03 1.19 11.41
C ARG A 88 -13.00 2.26 11.08
N GLY A 89 -12.57 3.02 12.09
CA GLY A 89 -11.51 4.01 11.93
C GLY A 89 -10.23 3.38 11.35
N ASP A 90 -9.82 2.23 11.87
CA ASP A 90 -8.64 1.51 11.39
C ASP A 90 -8.82 0.92 9.98
N ILE A 91 -10.04 0.50 9.61
CA ILE A 91 -10.35 0.09 8.22
C ILE A 91 -10.10 1.26 7.27
N SER A 92 -10.71 2.42 7.53
CA SER A 92 -10.56 3.61 6.69
C SER A 92 -9.11 4.07 6.63
N ALA A 93 -8.44 4.18 7.79
CA ALA A 93 -7.04 4.58 7.87
C ALA A 93 -6.12 3.61 7.10
N ALA A 94 -6.38 2.30 7.11
CA ALA A 94 -5.60 1.34 6.33
C ALA A 94 -5.76 1.55 4.82
N VAL A 95 -6.96 1.92 4.36
CA VAL A 95 -7.22 2.28 2.96
C VAL A 95 -6.49 3.56 2.59
N ASP A 96 -6.58 4.58 3.44
CA ASP A 96 -5.91 5.88 3.23
C ASP A 96 -4.40 5.71 3.12
N HIS A 97 -3.78 4.96 4.03
CA HIS A 97 -2.35 4.63 3.95
C HIS A 97 -2.01 3.83 2.67
N THR A 98 -2.88 2.93 2.22
CA THR A 98 -2.67 2.18 0.97
C THR A 98 -2.71 3.12 -0.24
N ALA A 99 -3.65 4.07 -0.27
CA ALA A 99 -3.75 5.08 -1.31
C ALA A 99 -2.57 6.05 -1.28
N ALA A 100 -2.22 6.56 -0.11
CA ALA A 100 -1.08 7.43 0.12
C ALA A 100 0.25 6.76 -0.28
N LYS A 101 0.43 5.46 -0.02
CA LYS A 101 1.60 4.71 -0.51
C LYS A 101 1.69 4.73 -2.05
N LYS A 102 0.57 4.56 -2.75
CA LYS A 102 0.56 4.62 -4.23
C LYS A 102 0.97 6.01 -4.71
N GLN A 103 0.45 7.06 -4.06
CA GLN A 103 0.84 8.43 -4.35
C GLN A 103 2.33 8.67 -4.07
N ALA A 104 2.83 8.26 -2.91
CA ALA A 104 4.25 8.38 -2.54
C ALA A 104 5.16 7.67 -3.54
N THR A 105 4.74 6.50 -4.06
CA THR A 105 5.48 5.77 -5.10
C THR A 105 5.57 6.57 -6.41
N GLN A 106 4.48 7.23 -6.81
CA GLN A 106 4.50 8.10 -7.99
C GLN A 106 5.37 9.33 -7.78
N VAL A 107 5.26 9.97 -6.61
CA VAL A 107 6.09 11.11 -6.21
C VAL A 107 7.57 10.73 -6.20
N GLU A 108 7.91 9.56 -5.67
CA GLU A 108 9.29 9.05 -5.66
C GLU A 108 9.83 8.85 -7.08
N ALA A 109 9.03 8.27 -7.98
CA ALA A 109 9.42 8.08 -9.38
C ALA A 109 9.63 9.42 -10.12
N ALA A 110 8.76 10.40 -9.85
CA ALA A 110 8.89 11.75 -10.39
C ALA A 110 10.14 12.45 -9.84
N ALA A 111 10.39 12.36 -8.53
CA ALA A 111 11.57 12.92 -7.87
C ALA A 111 12.86 12.28 -8.40
N LYS A 112 12.91 10.96 -8.59
CA LYS A 112 14.05 10.27 -9.21
C LYS A 112 14.29 10.77 -10.64
N THR A 113 13.22 10.98 -11.41
CA THR A 113 13.33 11.51 -12.78
C THR A 113 13.89 12.94 -12.78
N ALA A 114 13.43 13.79 -11.86
CA ALA A 114 13.93 15.15 -11.68
C ALA A 114 15.42 15.16 -11.29
N LEU A 115 15.81 14.32 -10.33
CA LEU A 115 17.20 14.14 -9.92
C LEU A 115 18.10 13.72 -11.09
N LEU A 116 17.71 12.68 -11.83
CA LEU A 116 18.48 12.20 -12.98
C LEU A 116 18.57 13.24 -14.11
N ARG A 117 17.54 14.08 -14.29
CA ARG A 117 17.59 15.19 -15.25
C ARG A 117 18.66 16.20 -14.87
N ARG A 118 18.73 16.61 -13.60
CA ARG A 118 19.76 17.52 -13.08
C ARG A 118 21.15 16.94 -13.28
N VAL A 119 21.36 15.68 -12.87
CA VAL A 119 22.64 14.98 -13.06
C VAL A 119 23.06 14.94 -14.53
N ARG A 120 22.14 14.68 -15.48
CA ARG A 120 22.46 14.67 -16.91
C ARG A 120 22.87 16.05 -17.45
N GLY A 121 22.27 17.12 -16.95
CA GLY A 121 22.68 18.49 -17.27
C GLY A 121 24.14 18.75 -16.88
N LEU A 122 24.48 18.38 -15.63
CA LEU A 122 25.85 18.48 -15.13
C LEU A 122 26.83 17.58 -15.89
N GLN A 123 26.40 16.36 -16.26
CA GLN A 123 27.20 15.48 -17.10
C GLN A 123 27.50 16.08 -18.48
N ALA A 124 26.54 16.81 -19.08
CA ALA A 124 26.76 17.48 -20.36
C ALA A 124 27.79 18.62 -20.22
N ALA A 125 27.66 19.47 -19.19
CA ALA A 125 28.62 20.54 -18.91
C ALA A 125 30.02 19.99 -18.59
N ALA A 126 30.09 18.92 -17.79
CA ALA A 126 31.33 18.20 -17.50
C ALA A 126 31.98 17.62 -18.76
N ARG A 127 31.22 17.00 -19.67
CA ARG A 127 31.75 16.53 -20.96
C ARG A 127 32.29 17.68 -21.80
N GLN A 128 31.59 18.81 -21.86
CA GLN A 128 32.02 19.97 -22.65
C GLN A 128 33.38 20.50 -22.18
N LYS A 129 33.60 20.57 -20.86
CA LYS A 129 34.82 21.15 -20.30
C LYS A 129 35.93 20.12 -20.12
N LEU A 130 35.63 19.02 -19.43
CA LEU A 130 36.63 18.10 -18.89
C LEU A 130 37.07 17.03 -19.88
N ALA A 131 36.31 16.76 -20.95
CA ALA A 131 36.69 15.72 -21.92
C ALA A 131 38.02 16.00 -22.62
N VAL A 132 38.41 17.27 -22.73
CA VAL A 132 39.70 17.66 -23.31
C VAL A 132 40.72 18.00 -22.23
N THR A 133 40.30 18.66 -21.14
CA THR A 133 41.23 19.20 -20.14
C THR A 133 41.56 18.24 -19.00
N ASN A 134 40.63 17.36 -18.60
CA ASN A 134 40.83 16.39 -17.53
C ASN A 134 39.87 15.19 -17.67
N PRO A 135 40.15 14.26 -18.61
CA PRO A 135 39.26 13.13 -18.88
C PRO A 135 39.05 12.21 -17.67
N ALA A 136 40.03 12.12 -16.77
CA ALA A 136 39.95 11.30 -15.57
C ALA A 136 38.85 11.77 -14.60
N ALA A 137 38.54 13.08 -14.59
CA ALA A 137 37.49 13.64 -13.75
C ALA A 137 36.06 13.27 -14.20
N LEU A 138 35.86 12.86 -15.46
CA LEU A 138 34.53 12.51 -16.00
C LEU A 138 33.88 11.32 -15.26
N ALA A 139 34.69 10.40 -14.73
CA ALA A 139 34.20 9.25 -13.97
C ALA A 139 33.45 9.67 -12.68
N VAL A 140 33.88 10.76 -12.03
CA VAL A 140 33.23 11.29 -10.81
C VAL A 140 31.78 11.70 -11.11
N TYR A 141 31.55 12.25 -12.30
CA TYR A 141 30.23 12.64 -12.81
C TYR A 141 29.35 11.45 -13.25
N GLY A 142 29.80 10.21 -13.06
CA GLY A 142 29.04 9.01 -13.45
C GLY A 142 28.84 8.88 -14.97
N ILE A 143 29.72 9.51 -15.77
CA ILE A 143 29.66 9.45 -17.23
C ILE A 143 30.08 8.05 -17.69
N GLY A 144 29.19 7.38 -18.42
CA GLY A 144 29.36 5.98 -18.84
C GLY A 144 28.66 4.97 -17.94
N GLU A 145 28.14 5.41 -16.78
CA GLU A 145 27.36 4.57 -15.87
C GLU A 145 25.86 4.65 -16.20
N LYS A 146 25.16 3.53 -15.99
CA LYS A 146 23.69 3.46 -16.08
C LYS A 146 23.06 3.89 -14.76
N LEU A 147 23.12 5.20 -14.46
CA LEU A 147 22.68 5.77 -13.18
C LEU A 147 21.22 5.43 -12.85
N GLU A 148 20.36 5.30 -13.85
CA GLU A 148 18.95 4.94 -13.67
C GLU A 148 18.74 3.53 -13.10
N ARG A 149 19.71 2.63 -13.33
CA ARG A 149 19.68 1.23 -12.88
C ARG A 149 20.42 1.02 -11.56
N LEU A 150 21.10 2.03 -11.03
CA LEU A 150 21.80 1.91 -9.77
C LEU A 150 20.82 1.64 -8.62
N PRO A 151 21.18 0.78 -7.65
CA PRO A 151 20.50 0.70 -6.37
C PRO A 151 20.43 2.08 -5.70
N ARG A 152 19.42 2.28 -4.86
CA ARG A 152 19.15 3.58 -4.24
C ARG A 152 20.40 4.17 -3.55
N ALA A 153 20.99 3.40 -2.64
CA ALA A 153 22.16 3.83 -1.87
C ALA A 153 23.32 4.23 -2.78
N SER A 154 23.58 3.43 -3.83
CA SER A 154 24.63 3.73 -4.80
C SER A 154 24.36 5.00 -5.59
N LEU A 155 23.10 5.26 -5.97
CA LEU A 155 22.74 6.50 -6.66
C LEU A 155 22.89 7.73 -5.74
N ILE A 156 22.50 7.61 -4.46
CA ILE A 156 22.70 8.68 -3.47
C ILE A 156 24.20 9.00 -3.33
N SER A 157 25.03 7.99 -3.05
CA SER A 157 26.48 8.20 -2.89
C SER A 157 27.13 8.76 -4.16
N ARG A 158 26.65 8.36 -5.35
CA ARG A 158 27.12 8.94 -6.61
C ARG A 158 26.76 10.42 -6.73
N VAL A 159 25.54 10.81 -6.40
CA VAL A 159 25.12 12.23 -6.44
C VAL A 159 25.87 13.05 -5.40
N GLU A 160 26.09 12.53 -4.19
CA GLU A 160 26.89 13.18 -3.15
C GLU A 160 28.35 13.40 -3.61
N ALA A 161 28.94 12.44 -4.31
CA ALA A 161 30.27 12.60 -4.89
C ALA A 161 30.31 13.70 -5.98
N ILE A 162 29.25 13.86 -6.76
CA ILE A 162 29.11 14.96 -7.72
C ILE A 162 29.02 16.31 -7.00
N LEU A 163 28.16 16.41 -5.98
CA LEU A 163 28.01 17.61 -5.14
C LEU A 163 29.33 18.01 -4.47
N ALA A 164 30.09 17.05 -3.96
CA ALA A 164 31.40 17.33 -3.35
C ALA A 164 32.45 17.81 -4.36
N ARG A 165 32.32 17.44 -5.64
CA ARG A 165 33.28 17.78 -6.70
C ARG A 165 32.99 19.13 -7.35
N LEU A 166 31.71 19.47 -7.52
CA LEU A 166 31.23 20.65 -8.22
C LEU A 166 31.93 21.97 -7.83
N PRO A 167 32.16 22.30 -6.54
CA PRO A 167 32.81 23.56 -6.16
C PRO A 167 34.24 23.72 -6.71
N GLY A 168 34.93 22.61 -7.00
CA GLY A 168 36.30 22.63 -7.54
C GLY A 168 36.36 22.66 -9.06
N ASP A 169 35.27 22.32 -9.75
CA ASP A 169 35.22 22.21 -11.20
C ASP A 169 34.32 23.33 -11.76
N ILE A 170 34.94 24.38 -12.33
CA ILE A 170 34.20 25.47 -12.98
C ILE A 170 33.60 24.94 -14.30
N LEU A 171 32.37 24.46 -14.23
CA LEU A 171 31.63 23.90 -15.37
C LEU A 171 30.90 25.00 -16.15
N PRO A 172 30.85 24.93 -17.50
CA PRO A 172 30.16 25.91 -18.33
C PRO A 172 28.66 25.96 -18.02
N GLY A 173 28.15 27.14 -17.70
CA GLY A 173 26.72 27.36 -17.50
C GLY A 173 26.13 26.67 -16.26
N VAL A 174 26.97 26.25 -15.32
CA VAL A 174 26.57 25.72 -14.01
C VAL A 174 26.92 26.76 -12.95
N ASP A 175 25.96 27.13 -12.12
CA ASP A 175 26.14 28.06 -11.02
C ASP A 175 25.79 27.43 -9.66
N ASP A 176 25.87 28.23 -8.59
CA ASP A 176 25.53 27.77 -7.23
C ASP A 176 24.05 27.34 -7.11
N GLY A 177 23.15 27.94 -7.90
CA GLY A 177 21.74 27.57 -7.94
C GLY A 177 21.50 26.17 -8.50
N ASP A 178 22.34 25.71 -9.44
CA ASP A 178 22.31 24.33 -9.92
C ASP A 178 22.76 23.32 -8.85
N MET A 179 23.72 23.70 -7.99
CA MET A 179 24.13 22.87 -6.86
C MET A 179 23.01 22.72 -5.83
N ASP A 180 22.39 23.85 -5.45
CA ASP A 180 21.25 23.86 -4.54
C ASP A 180 20.08 23.04 -5.09
N ALA A 181 19.77 23.19 -6.39
CA ALA A 181 18.72 22.43 -7.04
C ALA A 181 19.02 20.92 -7.12
N LEU A 182 20.29 20.52 -7.25
CA LEU A 182 20.67 19.11 -7.20
C LEU A 182 20.52 18.54 -5.78
N GLN A 183 20.94 19.31 -4.77
CA GLN A 183 20.80 18.92 -3.36
C GLN A 183 19.33 18.80 -2.96
N GLU A 184 18.48 19.75 -3.36
CA GLU A 184 17.04 19.71 -3.15
C GLU A 184 16.39 18.49 -3.85
N ALA A 185 16.81 18.18 -5.08
CA ALA A 185 16.31 17.01 -5.80
C ALA A 185 16.70 15.69 -5.11
N LEU A 186 17.92 15.60 -4.57
CA LEU A 186 18.39 14.44 -3.79
C LEU A 186 17.59 14.30 -2.48
N ALA A 187 17.39 15.40 -1.77
CA ALA A 187 16.60 15.43 -0.53
C ALA A 187 15.14 15.02 -0.79
N SER A 188 14.52 15.59 -1.84
CA SER A 188 13.14 15.29 -2.26
C SER A 188 12.95 13.81 -2.60
N TRP A 189 13.88 13.23 -3.36
CA TRP A 189 13.81 11.80 -3.69
C TRP A 189 13.94 10.93 -2.43
N THR A 190 14.87 11.27 -1.52
CA THR A 190 15.07 10.56 -0.24
C THR A 190 13.84 10.63 0.67
N ALA A 191 13.25 11.82 0.83
CA ALA A 191 12.03 12.02 1.60
C ALA A 191 10.85 11.23 1.02
N ALA A 192 10.67 11.23 -0.30
CA ALA A 192 9.57 10.51 -0.95
C ALA A 192 9.60 8.99 -0.68
N HIS A 193 10.79 8.41 -0.54
CA HIS A 193 10.95 7.00 -0.18
C HIS A 193 10.68 6.71 1.28
N GLN A 194 11.13 7.58 2.18
CA GLN A 194 10.78 7.47 3.60
C GLN A 194 9.26 7.51 3.76
N GLU A 195 8.60 8.42 3.05
CA GLU A 195 7.14 8.52 3.03
C GLU A 195 6.49 7.23 2.53
N GLN A 196 6.96 6.65 1.42
CA GLN A 196 6.47 5.35 0.94
C GLN A 196 6.55 4.26 2.03
N SER A 197 7.68 4.20 2.77
CA SER A 197 7.91 3.24 3.85
C SER A 197 6.97 3.48 5.05
N VAL A 198 6.79 4.75 5.44
CA VAL A 198 5.84 5.17 6.49
C VAL A 198 4.44 4.75 6.13
N GLN A 199 3.98 5.01 4.91
CA GLN A 199 2.63 4.66 4.47
C GLN A 199 2.42 3.14 4.41
N GLN A 200 3.42 2.37 3.99
CA GLN A 200 3.37 0.91 4.04
C GLN A 200 3.22 0.39 5.49
N SER A 201 4.05 0.91 6.38
CA SER A 201 4.04 0.51 7.79
C SER A 201 2.73 0.91 8.46
N GLY A 202 2.24 2.12 8.19
CA GLY A 202 0.95 2.63 8.65
C GLY A 202 -0.20 1.71 8.24
N SER A 203 -0.31 1.33 6.97
CA SER A 203 -1.35 0.40 6.53
C SER A 203 -1.25 -0.97 7.23
N THR A 204 -0.04 -1.45 7.48
CA THR A 204 0.18 -2.77 8.12
C THR A 204 -0.24 -2.71 9.59
N ASN A 205 0.19 -1.68 10.30
CA ASN A 205 -0.15 -1.47 11.71
C ASN A 205 -1.66 -1.31 11.90
N ARG A 206 -2.33 -0.51 11.06
CA ARG A 206 -3.80 -0.33 11.12
C ARG A 206 -4.56 -1.64 10.93
N ARG A 207 -4.11 -2.50 10.02
CA ARG A 207 -4.73 -3.83 9.84
C ARG A 207 -4.54 -4.71 11.07
N GLY A 208 -3.37 -4.65 11.71
CA GLY A 208 -3.11 -5.33 12.98
C GLY A 208 -4.02 -4.85 14.11
N THR A 209 -4.15 -3.53 14.28
CA THR A 209 -5.04 -2.94 15.29
C THR A 209 -6.51 -3.26 15.03
N ARG A 210 -6.96 -3.17 13.77
CA ARG A 210 -8.30 -3.61 13.35
C ARG A 210 -8.58 -5.06 13.77
N ASP A 211 -7.64 -5.97 13.51
CA ASP A 211 -7.83 -7.38 13.82
C ASP A 211 -7.90 -7.63 15.34
N ALA A 212 -7.15 -6.86 16.13
CA ALA A 212 -7.26 -6.85 17.59
C ALA A 212 -8.62 -6.34 18.08
N HIS A 213 -9.12 -5.23 17.53
CA HIS A 213 -10.47 -4.74 17.83
C HIS A 213 -11.54 -5.75 17.42
N LEU A 214 -11.42 -6.37 16.25
CA LEU A 214 -12.38 -7.39 15.78
C LEU A 214 -12.46 -8.58 16.74
N LYS A 215 -11.32 -9.01 17.30
CA LYS A 215 -11.29 -10.06 18.32
C LYS A 215 -12.03 -9.61 19.59
N SER A 216 -11.73 -8.41 20.11
CA SER A 216 -12.41 -7.83 21.28
C SER A 216 -13.92 -7.73 21.06
N ILE A 217 -14.34 -7.21 19.91
CA ILE A 217 -15.74 -7.09 19.48
C ILE A 217 -16.41 -8.46 19.50
N THR A 218 -15.79 -9.48 18.91
CA THR A 218 -16.35 -10.82 18.83
C THR A 218 -16.53 -11.44 20.22
N GLU A 219 -15.52 -11.34 21.09
CA GLU A 219 -15.58 -11.86 22.47
C GLU A 219 -16.65 -11.12 23.29
N ARG A 220 -16.69 -9.80 23.23
CA ARG A 220 -17.65 -9.00 24.00
C ARG A 220 -19.08 -9.18 23.51
N ARG A 221 -19.29 -9.21 22.20
CA ARG A 221 -20.60 -9.53 21.60
C ARG A 221 -21.11 -10.88 22.11
N ARG A 222 -20.26 -11.92 22.07
CA ARG A 222 -20.60 -13.25 22.55
C ARG A 222 -20.97 -13.27 24.04
N GLN A 223 -20.23 -12.55 24.88
CA GLN A 223 -20.55 -12.46 26.32
C GLN A 223 -21.91 -11.80 26.56
N ILE A 224 -22.24 -10.73 25.82
CA ILE A 224 -23.58 -10.12 25.89
C ILE A 224 -24.64 -11.12 25.43
N GLN A 225 -24.39 -11.86 24.36
CA GLN A 225 -25.31 -12.85 23.83
C GLN A 225 -25.54 -14.02 24.80
N PHE A 226 -24.51 -14.52 25.48
CA PHE A 226 -24.68 -15.53 26.54
C PHE A 226 -25.49 -14.98 27.73
N ALA A 227 -25.23 -13.74 28.15
CA ALA A 227 -26.01 -13.10 29.21
C ALA A 227 -27.48 -12.90 28.81
N ALA A 228 -27.74 -12.51 27.55
CA ALA A 228 -29.08 -12.38 27.01
C ALA A 228 -29.78 -13.73 26.87
N ASP A 229 -29.09 -14.79 26.42
CA ASP A 229 -29.62 -16.15 26.30
C ASP A 229 -30.07 -16.70 27.67
N ALA A 230 -29.34 -16.38 28.74
CA ALA A 230 -29.70 -16.75 30.11
C ALA A 230 -30.94 -16.00 30.64
N LEU A 231 -31.19 -14.77 30.16
CA LEU A 231 -32.36 -13.97 30.56
C LEU A 231 -33.61 -14.28 29.74
N TYR A 232 -33.42 -14.67 28.49
CA TYR A 232 -34.48 -14.80 27.50
C TYR A 232 -34.44 -16.19 26.87
N PRO A 233 -34.79 -17.25 27.62
CA PRO A 233 -34.62 -18.62 27.17
C PRO A 233 -35.47 -18.92 25.91
N TYR A 234 -35.00 -19.88 25.10
CA TYR A 234 -35.55 -20.17 23.77
C TYR A 234 -36.89 -20.92 23.80
N ASP A 235 -37.22 -21.55 24.92
CA ASP A 235 -38.44 -22.35 25.12
C ASP A 235 -39.65 -21.48 25.48
N ASP A 236 -39.44 -20.19 25.73
CA ASP A 236 -40.50 -19.22 25.95
C ASP A 236 -40.80 -18.42 24.67
N PRO A 237 -42.00 -18.56 24.08
CA PRO A 237 -42.37 -17.86 22.85
C PRO A 237 -42.44 -16.33 23.04
N GLU A 238 -42.68 -15.82 24.25
CA GLU A 238 -42.74 -14.38 24.51
C GLU A 238 -41.36 -13.70 24.32
N HIS A 239 -40.28 -14.47 24.45
CA HIS A 239 -38.91 -13.98 24.32
C HIS A 239 -38.38 -13.97 22.88
N GLN A 240 -39.08 -14.57 21.90
CA GLN A 240 -38.57 -14.69 20.52
C GLN A 240 -38.20 -13.33 19.89
N GLY A 241 -39.01 -12.30 20.14
CA GLY A 241 -38.71 -10.94 19.67
C GLY A 241 -37.38 -10.42 20.22
N THR A 242 -37.23 -10.47 21.55
CA THR A 242 -36.00 -10.04 22.23
C THR A 242 -34.78 -10.86 21.79
N ARG A 243 -34.94 -12.18 21.59
CA ARG A 243 -33.86 -13.04 21.08
C ARG A 243 -33.38 -12.59 19.69
N GLY A 244 -34.30 -12.24 18.79
CA GLY A 244 -33.97 -11.69 17.48
C GLY A 244 -33.19 -10.38 17.57
N GLU A 245 -33.51 -9.49 18.51
CA GLU A 245 -32.78 -8.24 18.72
C GLU A 245 -31.32 -8.47 19.13
N PHE A 246 -31.05 -9.51 19.94
CA PHE A 246 -29.70 -9.90 20.35
C PHE A 246 -28.99 -10.83 19.35
N ASP A 247 -29.51 -11.02 18.14
CA ASP A 247 -28.95 -11.96 17.14
C ASP A 247 -28.78 -13.38 17.72
N LEU A 248 -29.73 -13.81 18.56
CA LEU A 248 -29.76 -15.16 19.15
C LEU A 248 -30.60 -16.11 18.29
N PRO A 249 -30.28 -17.42 18.25
CA PRO A 249 -31.14 -18.42 17.64
C PRO A 249 -32.52 -18.45 18.31
N LEU A 250 -33.58 -18.50 17.52
CA LEU A 250 -34.95 -18.40 18.05
C LEU A 250 -35.46 -19.70 18.68
N ASP A 251 -34.93 -20.84 18.25
CA ASP A 251 -35.46 -22.19 18.51
C ASP A 251 -34.51 -23.09 19.31
N ARG A 252 -33.37 -22.55 19.74
CA ARG A 252 -32.33 -23.30 20.44
C ARG A 252 -31.44 -22.41 21.32
N PRO A 253 -30.74 -22.99 22.31
CA PRO A 253 -29.75 -22.26 23.11
C PRO A 253 -28.63 -21.66 22.26
N TYR A 254 -28.04 -20.56 22.74
CA TYR A 254 -26.88 -19.96 22.09
C TYR A 254 -25.58 -20.72 22.43
N THR A 255 -24.75 -20.97 21.42
CA THR A 255 -23.52 -21.78 21.59
C THR A 255 -22.21 -21.06 21.25
N GLY A 256 -22.24 -19.82 20.78
CA GLY A 256 -21.05 -19.01 20.47
C GLY A 256 -20.63 -18.95 19.01
#